data_AF-A0A9D3PZP7-F1
#
_entry.id   AF-A0A9D3PZP7-F1
#
_cell.length_a   1.000
_cell.length_b   1.000
_cell.length_c   1.000
_cell.angle_alpha   90.00
_cell.angle_beta   90.00
_cell.angle_gamma   90.00
#
_symmetry.space_group_name_H-M   'P 1'
#
loop_
_entity.id
_entity.type
_entity.pdbx_description
1 polymer ?
#
loop_
_entity_poly.entity_id
_entity_poly.type
_entity_poly.pdbx_seq_one_letter_code
_entity_poly.pdbx_strand_id
1 'polypeptide(L)'
;MHLCVVSCLIVSVVGYSSKLPVISIREGLESRERGPQHFCYHNHLVPGWRETWTRIQIKVCSSQQLKVTVVQDEEELQELEHFNLWTLMRYFLREQSNETTINVDLFSAKTCLRVDPSSRDAEYIVKLERKFDIYLFLVFLAGLLLFLCADSLSRSQVFYYSAGMSTGMIASLIILIFIMARLLPRKSPFYVMLAGGWSFSLYLIQLVFRNLQLILREHWHLAIGYTAVVGFVSFAVCYRYGPLVDERSINILSWTLQLFGLLLVYAGIQVQQVAFAIIVAAFCSKNLEYAARLALTTYNKMKPDWMRKVEPRRLLTEEEYQRQGEVETQRALEELRAYCSSPDFSTWKTVSRLQSPKRFADFMEGSPHLMPNEVSIHAQEYGLGSSFFEDDLFATDEEDEDEEEQDRILKREEHVKELFWNHRDM
;
A
#
# COMPACT_ATOMS: atom_id res chain seq x y z
N MET A 1 25.36 -46.55 -43.19
CA MET A 1 24.78 -45.20 -43.04
C MET A 1 23.32 -45.41 -42.67
N HIS A 2 22.86 -44.81 -41.57
CA HIS A 2 21.61 -45.05 -40.83
C HIS A 2 21.66 -46.09 -39.70
N LEU A 3 21.09 -45.63 -38.58
CA LEU A 3 21.03 -46.15 -37.22
C LEU A 3 20.47 -47.57 -37.14
N CYS A 4 20.95 -48.36 -36.16
CA CYS A 4 20.10 -48.96 -35.13
C CYS A 4 20.92 -49.80 -34.12
N VAL A 5 20.69 -49.49 -32.84
CA VAL A 5 20.65 -50.42 -31.70
C VAL A 5 21.96 -51.14 -31.33
N VAL A 6 22.67 -50.62 -30.32
CA VAL A 6 23.49 -51.46 -29.45
C VAL A 6 22.77 -51.57 -28.11
N SER A 7 22.43 -52.82 -27.81
CA SER A 7 21.56 -53.32 -26.77
C SER A 7 22.06 -53.01 -25.35
N CYS A 8 21.12 -52.59 -24.50
CA CYS A 8 21.22 -52.64 -23.05
C CYS A 8 21.57 -54.06 -22.58
N LEU A 9 22.64 -54.18 -21.80
CA LEU A 9 22.82 -55.24 -20.81
C LEU A 9 22.64 -54.57 -19.43
N ILE A 10 21.38 -54.45 -19.01
CA ILE A 10 21.07 -54.13 -17.61
C ILE A 10 21.17 -55.45 -16.86
N VAL A 11 22.31 -55.63 -16.19
CA VAL A 11 22.44 -56.61 -15.11
C VAL A 11 21.60 -56.09 -13.96
N SER A 12 20.44 -56.69 -13.72
CA SER A 12 19.63 -56.47 -12.54
C SER A 12 20.37 -57.00 -11.31
N VAL A 13 21.21 -56.17 -10.70
CA VAL A 13 21.65 -56.39 -9.33
C VAL A 13 20.47 -56.03 -8.43
N VAL A 14 19.69 -57.05 -8.08
CA VAL A 14 18.72 -56.97 -6.97
C VAL A 14 19.54 -56.81 -5.69
N GLY A 15 19.84 -55.56 -5.36
CA GLY A 15 20.35 -55.18 -4.05
C GLY A 15 19.21 -55.27 -3.04
N TYR A 16 19.32 -56.21 -2.11
CA TYR A 16 18.46 -56.30 -0.94
C TYR A 16 18.47 -54.94 -0.21
N SER A 17 17.38 -54.17 -0.32
CA SER A 17 17.22 -52.90 0.38
C SER A 17 17.02 -53.19 1.86
N SER A 18 18.11 -53.14 2.63
CA SER A 18 18.03 -53.15 4.09
C SER A 18 17.45 -51.81 4.53
N LYS A 19 16.29 -51.85 5.19
CA LYS A 19 15.65 -50.66 5.77
C LYS A 19 16.64 -49.96 6.70
N LEU A 20 17.14 -48.80 6.29
CA LEU A 20 17.98 -47.96 7.14
C LEU A 20 17.16 -47.48 8.35
N PRO A 21 17.71 -47.51 9.58
CA PRO A 21 16.98 -47.07 10.77
C PRO A 21 16.77 -45.55 10.74
N VAL A 22 15.53 -45.11 10.96
CA VAL A 22 15.13 -43.71 11.01
C VAL A 22 15.44 -43.12 12.39
N ILE A 23 16.23 -42.05 12.43
CA ILE A 23 16.62 -41.36 13.67
C ILE A 23 15.71 -40.15 13.90
N SER A 24 15.08 -40.06 15.07
CA SER A 24 14.28 -38.89 15.44
C SER A 24 15.18 -37.73 15.90
N ILE A 25 15.00 -36.55 15.30
CA ILE A 25 15.74 -35.33 15.72
C ILE A 25 14.97 -34.65 16.87
N ARG A 26 15.66 -34.25 17.93
CA ARG A 26 15.10 -33.44 19.03
C ARG A 26 15.74 -32.06 19.10
N GLU A 27 14.97 -31.08 19.56
CA GLU A 27 15.44 -29.70 19.75
C GLU A 27 16.61 -29.64 20.75
N GLY A 28 17.68 -28.93 20.37
CA GLY A 28 18.86 -28.72 21.22
C GLY A 28 19.78 -29.94 21.39
N LEU A 29 19.45 -31.10 20.82
CA LEU A 29 20.32 -32.27 20.81
C LEU A 29 21.12 -32.33 19.49
N GLU A 30 22.43 -32.48 19.59
CA GLU A 30 23.30 -32.64 18.43
C GLU A 30 23.48 -34.13 18.14
N SER A 31 23.02 -34.60 16.97
CA SER A 31 23.25 -35.97 16.52
C SER A 31 24.46 -36.03 15.61
N ARG A 32 25.46 -36.84 15.99
CA ARG A 32 26.71 -37.03 15.24
C ARG A 32 26.71 -38.43 14.66
N GLU A 33 26.61 -38.53 13.34
CA GLU A 33 26.45 -39.80 12.63
C GLU A 33 27.47 -39.94 11.49
N ARG A 34 27.68 -41.18 11.05
CA ARG A 34 28.57 -41.54 9.93
C ARG A 34 27.82 -42.39 8.91
N GLY A 35 27.96 -42.06 7.63
CA GLY A 35 27.30 -42.76 6.53
C GLY A 35 25.86 -42.28 6.25
N PRO A 36 25.20 -42.86 5.24
CA PRO A 36 23.88 -42.43 4.80
C PRO A 36 22.80 -42.81 5.82
N GLN A 37 22.09 -41.82 6.35
CA GLN A 37 21.07 -42.02 7.38
C GLN A 37 19.80 -41.23 7.06
N HIS A 38 18.67 -41.75 7.54
CA HIS A 38 17.37 -41.09 7.46
C HIS A 38 17.05 -40.45 8.81
N PHE A 39 16.74 -39.15 8.80
CA PHE A 39 16.28 -38.41 9.96
C PHE A 39 14.82 -38.02 9.77
N CYS A 40 14.02 -38.09 10.82
CA CYS A 40 12.69 -37.49 10.81
C CYS A 40 12.51 -36.60 12.03
N TYR A 41 11.97 -35.41 11.81
CA TYR A 41 11.57 -34.48 12.85
C TYR A 41 10.05 -34.50 12.96
N HIS A 42 9.56 -34.71 14.18
CA HIS A 42 8.15 -34.62 14.52
C HIS A 42 7.89 -33.33 15.29
N ASN A 43 7.01 -32.48 14.75
CA ASN A 43 6.62 -31.27 15.44
C ASN A 43 5.45 -31.56 16.38
N HIS A 44 5.73 -31.64 17.68
CA HIS A 44 4.71 -31.94 18.70
C HIS A 44 4.09 -30.68 19.34
N LEU A 45 4.55 -29.48 18.94
CA LEU A 45 4.10 -28.22 19.54
C LEU A 45 3.05 -27.54 18.65
N VAL A 46 1.92 -27.18 19.26
CA VAL A 46 0.91 -26.33 18.63
C VAL A 46 1.47 -24.90 18.58
N PRO A 47 1.63 -24.29 17.39
CA PRO A 47 2.22 -22.97 17.27
C PRO A 47 1.32 -21.90 17.91
N GLY A 48 1.89 -21.09 18.80
CA GLY A 48 1.25 -19.89 19.34
C GLY A 48 1.52 -18.65 18.47
N TRP A 49 1.16 -17.47 18.97
CA TRP A 49 1.35 -16.20 18.27
C TRP A 49 2.79 -15.67 18.30
N ARG A 50 3.63 -16.16 19.22
CA ARG A 50 5.05 -15.75 19.29
C ARG A 50 5.89 -16.49 18.27
N GLU A 51 5.38 -17.63 17.82
CA GLU A 51 6.04 -18.59 16.95
C GLU A 51 5.79 -18.29 15.45
N THR A 52 4.91 -17.34 15.10
CA THR A 52 4.57 -16.96 13.72
C THR A 52 5.77 -16.49 12.88
N TRP A 53 6.76 -15.87 13.51
CA TRP A 53 8.02 -15.44 12.86
C TRP A 53 9.23 -16.26 13.33
N THR A 54 8.99 -17.42 13.95
CA THR A 54 10.06 -18.35 14.28
C THR A 54 10.27 -19.31 13.13
N ARG A 55 11.53 -19.47 12.73
CA ARG A 55 11.93 -20.38 11.67
C ARG A 55 12.61 -21.58 12.30
N ILE A 56 12.09 -22.78 11.99
CA ILE A 56 12.73 -24.04 12.37
C ILE A 56 13.76 -24.36 11.29
N GLN A 57 15.03 -24.40 11.68
CA GLN A 57 16.13 -24.72 10.78
C GLN A 57 16.81 -26.01 11.22
N ILE A 58 16.94 -26.96 10.29
CA ILE A 58 17.80 -28.12 10.44
C ILE A 58 19.13 -27.77 9.79
N LYS A 59 20.16 -27.60 10.60
CA LYS A 59 21.52 -27.33 10.18
C LYS A 59 22.29 -28.64 10.14
N VAL A 60 22.75 -29.00 8.94
CA VAL A 60 23.63 -30.16 8.74
C VAL A 60 25.03 -29.64 8.43
N CYS A 61 25.97 -29.90 9.34
CA CYS A 61 27.38 -29.51 9.20
C CYS A 61 28.23 -30.75 8.94
N SER A 62 29.11 -30.73 7.95
CA SER A 62 30.10 -31.79 7.71
C SER A 62 31.45 -31.21 7.37
N SER A 63 32.50 -31.99 7.66
CA SER A 63 33.87 -31.70 7.27
C SER A 63 34.11 -31.88 5.76
N GLN A 64 33.22 -32.56 5.05
CA GLN A 64 33.31 -32.83 3.61
C GLN A 64 31.97 -32.56 2.91
N GLN A 65 31.97 -32.47 1.57
CA GLN A 65 30.77 -32.21 0.77
C GLN A 65 29.65 -33.22 1.08
N LEU A 66 28.45 -32.70 1.34
CA LEU A 66 27.25 -33.49 1.64
C LEU A 66 26.18 -33.27 0.59
N LYS A 67 25.40 -34.31 0.31
CA LYS A 67 24.15 -34.21 -0.43
C LYS A 67 22.99 -34.47 0.53
N VAL A 68 22.27 -33.40 0.91
CA VAL A 68 21.06 -33.54 1.73
C VAL A 68 19.83 -33.46 0.84
N THR A 69 19.00 -34.49 0.88
CA THR A 69 17.69 -34.54 0.22
C THR A 69 16.59 -34.44 1.28
N VAL A 70 15.71 -33.47 1.12
CA VAL A 70 14.56 -33.25 2.01
C VAL A 70 13.36 -33.89 1.33
N VAL A 71 12.65 -34.75 2.05
CA VAL A 71 11.46 -35.44 1.54
C VAL A 71 10.33 -35.22 2.54
N GLN A 72 9.17 -34.78 2.06
CA GLN A 72 8.07 -34.37 2.93
C GLN A 72 7.36 -35.59 3.56
N ASP A 73 7.34 -36.74 2.88
CA ASP A 73 6.71 -37.97 3.38
C ASP A 73 7.61 -39.23 3.32
N GLU A 74 7.30 -40.18 4.21
CA GLU A 74 7.99 -41.49 4.31
C GLU A 74 7.71 -42.39 3.09
N GLU A 75 6.59 -42.16 2.40
CA GLU A 75 6.15 -42.90 1.21
C GLU A 75 6.85 -42.38 -0.07
N GLU A 76 7.11 -41.07 -0.19
CA GLU A 76 7.88 -40.50 -1.31
C GLU A 76 9.38 -40.85 -1.27
N LEU A 77 9.90 -41.25 -0.11
CA LEU A 77 11.25 -41.80 0.03
C LEU A 77 11.42 -43.13 -0.74
N GLN A 78 10.33 -43.86 -0.98
CA GLN A 78 10.31 -45.12 -1.74
C GLN A 78 10.12 -44.89 -3.25
N GLU A 79 9.39 -43.85 -3.67
CA GLU A 79 9.13 -43.59 -5.10
C GLU A 79 10.27 -42.85 -5.84
N LEU A 80 11.24 -42.29 -5.12
CA LEU A 80 12.43 -41.64 -5.69
C LEU A 80 13.36 -42.59 -6.49
N GLU A 81 13.08 -43.90 -6.51
CA GLU A 81 13.78 -44.88 -7.35
C GLU A 81 13.40 -44.82 -8.84
N HIS A 82 12.30 -44.14 -9.22
CA HIS A 82 11.97 -43.94 -10.62
C HIS A 82 12.64 -42.68 -11.18
N PHE A 83 13.76 -42.89 -11.89
CA PHE A 83 14.44 -41.86 -12.66
C PHE A 83 13.49 -41.17 -13.64
N ASN A 84 13.12 -39.93 -13.36
CA ASN A 84 12.48 -39.09 -14.36
C ASN A 84 13.00 -37.66 -14.24
N LEU A 85 13.78 -37.23 -15.24
CA LEU A 85 14.24 -35.89 -15.69
C LEU A 85 14.43 -34.75 -14.66
N TRP A 86 13.51 -34.59 -13.71
CA TRP A 86 13.57 -33.71 -12.55
C TRP A 86 14.74 -33.99 -11.60
N THR A 87 15.13 -35.26 -11.42
CA THR A 87 16.31 -35.62 -10.61
C THR A 87 17.61 -35.16 -11.25
N LEU A 88 17.67 -35.15 -12.58
CA LEU A 88 18.81 -34.66 -13.38
C LEU A 88 18.91 -33.14 -13.31
N MET A 89 17.77 -32.45 -13.36
CA MET A 89 17.68 -31.00 -13.16
C MET A 89 18.10 -30.60 -11.72
N ARG A 90 17.65 -31.34 -10.70
CA ARG A 90 18.08 -31.13 -9.31
C ARG A 90 19.56 -31.46 -9.08
N TYR A 91 20.12 -32.43 -9.81
CA TYR A 91 21.54 -32.76 -9.75
C TYR A 91 22.42 -31.63 -10.29
N PHE A 92 21.93 -30.93 -11.33
CA PHE A 92 22.66 -29.83 -11.97
C PHE A 92 22.55 -28.49 -11.20
N LEU A 93 21.47 -28.27 -10.46
CA LEU A 93 21.18 -26.99 -9.77
C LEU A 93 21.59 -26.92 -8.29
N ARG A 94 21.94 -28.05 -7.65
CA ARG A 94 22.24 -28.09 -6.22
C ARG A 94 23.74 -27.98 -6.00
N GLU A 95 24.22 -26.77 -5.80
CA GLU A 95 25.62 -26.48 -5.47
C GLU A 95 26.01 -27.17 -4.15
N GLN A 96 27.01 -28.06 -4.20
CA GLN A 96 27.49 -28.83 -3.06
C GLN A 96 28.14 -27.87 -2.06
N SER A 97 27.53 -27.74 -0.88
CA SER A 97 27.97 -26.84 0.19
C SER A 97 28.36 -27.64 1.43
N ASN A 98 29.36 -27.12 2.16
CA ASN A 98 29.85 -27.73 3.41
C ASN A 98 28.85 -27.57 4.57
N GLU A 99 27.94 -26.59 4.44
CA GLU A 99 26.85 -26.32 5.38
C GLU A 99 25.54 -26.20 4.60
N THR A 100 24.56 -27.04 4.91
CA THR A 100 23.22 -26.95 4.34
C THR A 100 22.20 -26.67 5.44
N THR A 101 21.49 -25.56 5.32
CA THR A 101 20.36 -25.21 6.20
C THR A 101 19.04 -25.52 5.51
N ILE A 102 18.22 -26.34 6.16
CA ILE A 102 16.92 -26.76 5.64
C ILE A 102 15.84 -26.13 6.49
N ASN A 103 14.89 -25.49 5.82
CA ASN A 103 13.77 -24.84 6.49
C ASN A 103 12.64 -25.84 6.61
N VAL A 104 12.22 -26.06 7.84
CA VAL A 104 11.06 -26.90 8.16
C VAL A 104 9.85 -25.98 8.28
N ASP A 105 8.76 -26.37 7.64
CA ASP A 105 7.50 -25.65 7.79
C ASP A 105 6.91 -25.90 9.19
N LEU A 106 6.42 -24.85 9.85
CA LEU A 106 5.96 -24.92 11.25
C LEU A 106 4.74 -25.83 11.41
N PHE A 107 3.94 -26.00 10.37
CA PHE A 107 2.70 -26.77 10.38
C PHE A 107 2.85 -28.19 9.84
N SER A 108 4.04 -28.52 9.33
CA SER A 108 4.36 -29.90 8.96
C SER A 108 4.46 -30.75 10.24
N ALA A 109 3.57 -31.72 10.37
CA ALA A 109 3.57 -32.66 11.50
C ALA A 109 4.82 -33.56 11.50
N LYS A 110 5.39 -33.81 10.32
CA LYS A 110 6.57 -34.65 10.11
C LYS A 110 7.38 -34.10 8.93
N THR A 111 8.68 -33.89 9.14
CA THR A 111 9.63 -33.66 8.04
C THR A 111 10.72 -34.70 8.09
N CYS A 112 10.97 -35.37 6.98
CA CYS A 112 12.02 -36.37 6.87
C CYS A 112 13.14 -35.89 5.94
N LEU A 113 14.37 -36.26 6.30
CA LEU A 113 15.58 -35.84 5.64
C LEU A 113 16.45 -37.06 5.43
N ARG A 114 16.95 -37.22 4.22
CA ARG A 114 17.99 -38.18 3.91
C ARG A 114 19.28 -37.41 3.71
N VAL A 115 20.28 -37.79 4.50
CA VAL A 115 21.63 -37.21 4.42
C VAL A 115 22.52 -38.25 3.77
N ASP A 116 22.98 -37.98 2.55
CA ASP A 116 23.95 -38.83 1.85
C ASP A 116 25.31 -38.10 1.83
N PRO A 117 26.28 -38.50 2.67
CA PRO A 117 27.62 -37.92 2.64
C PRO A 117 28.41 -38.38 1.40
N SER A 118 29.26 -37.50 0.84
CA SER A 118 30.06 -37.82 -0.36
C SER A 118 31.12 -38.90 -0.11
N SER A 119 31.55 -39.11 1.14
CA SER A 119 32.43 -40.20 1.54
C SER A 119 31.80 -40.98 2.69
N ARG A 120 32.03 -42.30 2.74
CA ARG A 120 31.42 -43.19 3.75
C ARG A 120 31.94 -42.95 5.17
N ASP A 121 33.09 -42.29 5.31
CA ASP A 121 33.71 -41.96 6.60
C ASP A 121 33.50 -40.49 7.01
N ALA A 122 32.80 -39.67 6.19
CA ALA A 122 32.51 -38.30 6.57
C ALA A 122 31.51 -38.26 7.72
N GLU A 123 31.96 -37.64 8.82
CA GLU A 123 31.15 -37.38 9.98
C GLU A 123 30.41 -36.06 9.81
N TYR A 124 29.11 -36.09 10.11
CA TYR A 124 28.26 -34.91 10.04
C TYR A 124 27.46 -34.74 11.32
N ILE A 125 27.12 -33.48 11.59
CA ILE A 125 26.38 -33.06 12.77
C ILE A 125 25.05 -32.49 12.29
N VAL A 126 23.96 -33.03 12.80
CA VAL A 126 22.61 -32.51 12.57
C VAL A 126 22.16 -31.78 13.84
N LYS A 127 21.85 -30.49 13.70
CA LYS A 127 21.30 -29.65 14.78
C LYS A 127 19.98 -29.05 14.36
N LEU A 128 19.03 -29.03 15.29
CA LEU A 128 17.75 -28.36 15.13
C LEU A 128 17.76 -27.07 15.96
N GLU A 129 17.71 -25.93 15.27
CA GLU A 129 17.68 -24.60 15.91
C GLU A 129 16.39 -23.87 15.54
N ARG A 130 15.76 -23.26 16.55
CA ARG A 130 14.66 -22.30 16.36
C ARG A 130 15.21 -20.90 16.49
N LYS A 131 15.09 -20.12 15.42
CA LYS A 131 15.54 -18.71 15.41
C LYS A 131 14.40 -17.80 15.00
N PHE A 132 14.31 -16.64 15.65
CA PHE A 132 13.42 -15.58 15.22
C PHE A 132 13.99 -14.95 13.96
N ASP A 133 13.25 -15.02 12.85
CA ASP A 133 13.69 -14.45 11.58
C ASP A 133 13.24 -12.99 11.51
N ILE A 134 14.15 -12.10 11.91
CA ILE A 134 13.88 -10.66 11.97
C ILE A 134 13.53 -10.09 10.59
N TYR A 135 14.03 -10.69 9.50
CA TYR A 135 13.75 -10.23 8.14
C TYR A 135 12.30 -10.52 7.73
N LEU A 136 11.78 -11.71 8.05
CA LEU A 136 10.38 -12.05 7.83
C LEU A 136 9.44 -11.09 8.58
N PHE A 137 9.78 -10.77 9.83
CA PHE A 137 9.03 -9.79 10.62
C PHE A 137 9.09 -8.38 9.99
N LEU A 138 10.26 -7.92 9.54
CA LEU A 138 10.41 -6.63 8.88
C LEU A 138 9.62 -6.56 7.56
N VAL A 139 9.63 -7.64 6.76
CA VAL A 139 8.84 -7.73 5.52
C VAL A 139 7.35 -7.67 5.81
N PHE A 140 6.89 -8.39 6.84
CA PHE A 140 5.49 -8.33 7.29
C PHE A 140 5.11 -6.90 7.72
N LEU A 141 5.93 -6.26 8.56
CA LEU A 141 5.68 -4.91 9.04
C LEU A 141 5.68 -3.90 7.88
N ALA A 142 6.64 -4.01 6.95
CA ALA A 142 6.69 -3.18 5.76
C ALA A 142 5.44 -3.36 4.88
N GLY A 143 4.99 -4.60 4.67
CA GLY A 143 3.78 -4.91 3.92
C GLY A 143 2.52 -4.33 4.57
N LEU A 144 2.40 -4.43 5.90
CA LEU A 144 1.28 -3.87 6.66
C LEU A 144 1.26 -2.34 6.58
N LEU A 145 2.40 -1.68 6.80
CA LEU A 145 2.52 -0.22 6.67
C LEU A 145 2.20 0.25 5.25
N LEU A 146 2.68 -0.48 4.23
CA LEU A 146 2.40 -0.16 2.83
C LEU A 146 0.91 -0.28 2.53
N PHE A 147 0.23 -1.32 3.01
CA PHE A 147 -1.22 -1.49 2.84
C PHE A 147 -2.04 -0.37 3.50
N LEU A 148 -1.68 0.01 4.73
CA LEU A 148 -2.36 1.06 5.49
C LEU A 148 -2.12 2.44 4.86
N CYS A 149 -0.88 2.75 4.52
CA CYS A 149 -0.50 4.05 3.98
C CYS A 149 -0.67 4.15 2.45
N ALA A 150 -1.17 3.12 1.77
CA ALA A 150 -1.28 3.09 0.31
C ALA A 150 -2.00 4.30 -0.29
N ASP A 151 -3.10 4.75 0.33
CA ASP A 151 -3.90 5.90 -0.13
C ASP A 151 -3.19 7.24 0.10
N SER A 152 -2.38 7.32 1.17
CA SER A 152 -1.56 8.50 1.45
C SER A 152 -0.32 8.56 0.55
N LEU A 153 0.32 7.41 0.31
CA LEU A 153 1.48 7.29 -0.58
C LEU A 153 1.12 7.55 -2.03
N SER A 154 -0.04 7.07 -2.52
CA SER A 154 -0.45 7.28 -3.91
C SER A 154 -0.71 8.74 -4.25
N ARG A 155 -1.10 9.56 -3.26
CA ARG A 155 -1.32 11.02 -3.40
C ARG A 155 -0.06 11.84 -3.15
N SER A 156 0.97 11.24 -2.56
CA SER A 156 2.22 11.95 -2.24
C SER A 156 3.06 12.18 -3.50
N GLN A 157 3.34 13.45 -3.79
CA GLN A 157 4.23 13.84 -4.88
C GLN A 157 5.66 13.28 -4.69
N VAL A 158 6.13 13.20 -3.45
CA VAL A 158 7.46 12.65 -3.11
C VAL A 158 7.53 11.16 -3.46
N PHE A 159 6.47 10.41 -3.21
CA PHE A 159 6.40 9.00 -3.56
C PHE A 159 6.47 8.81 -5.09
N TYR A 160 5.74 9.62 -5.86
CA TYR A 160 5.78 9.56 -7.32
C TYR A 160 7.19 9.77 -7.89
N TYR A 161 7.88 10.85 -7.48
CA TYR A 161 9.23 11.14 -7.97
C TYR A 161 10.25 10.08 -7.51
N SER A 162 10.16 9.61 -6.27
CA SER A 162 11.07 8.58 -5.76
C SER A 162 10.89 7.22 -6.45
N ALA A 163 9.65 6.77 -6.63
CA ALA A 163 9.33 5.53 -7.34
C ALA A 163 9.71 5.62 -8.82
N GLY A 164 9.49 6.78 -9.45
CA GLY A 164 9.92 7.06 -10.82
C GLY A 164 11.45 7.00 -10.98
N MET A 165 12.19 7.66 -10.08
CA MET A 165 13.65 7.60 -10.05
C MET A 165 14.16 6.17 -9.82
N SER A 166 13.60 5.41 -8.88
CA SER A 166 14.02 4.02 -8.64
C SER A 166 13.73 3.11 -9.84
N THR A 167 12.58 3.30 -10.50
CA THR A 167 12.23 2.54 -11.69
C THR A 167 13.16 2.89 -12.86
N GLY A 168 13.48 4.17 -13.05
CA GLY A 168 14.44 4.64 -14.04
C GLY A 168 15.85 4.07 -13.82
N MET A 169 16.31 4.04 -12.57
CA MET A 169 17.58 3.42 -12.17
C MET A 169 17.62 1.91 -12.47
N ILE A 170 16.53 1.19 -12.18
CA ILE A 170 16.46 -0.25 -12.49
C ILE A 170 16.44 -0.48 -14.01
N ALA A 171 15.65 0.31 -14.74
CA ALA A 171 15.55 0.22 -16.20
C ALA A 171 16.89 0.51 -16.89
N SER A 172 17.61 1.54 -16.45
CA SER A 172 18.93 1.88 -17.01
C SER A 172 19.97 0.78 -16.72
N LEU A 173 19.91 0.13 -15.56
CA LEU A 173 20.79 -1.00 -15.24
C LEU A 173 20.48 -2.20 -16.14
N ILE A 174 19.21 -2.49 -16.41
CA ILE A 174 18.81 -3.55 -17.35
C ILE A 174 19.33 -3.24 -18.76
N ILE A 175 19.21 -1.99 -19.23
CA ILE A 175 19.74 -1.56 -20.53
C ILE A 175 21.27 -1.71 -20.57
N LEU A 176 21.98 -1.31 -19.51
CA LEU A 176 23.43 -1.44 -19.42
C LEU A 176 23.88 -2.91 -19.47
N ILE A 177 23.19 -3.79 -18.73
CA ILE A 177 23.43 -5.24 -18.77
C ILE A 177 23.21 -5.77 -20.19
N PHE A 178 22.14 -5.33 -20.87
CA PHE A 178 21.85 -5.72 -22.25
C PHE A 178 22.91 -5.25 -23.25
N ILE A 179 23.42 -4.02 -23.09
CA ILE A 179 24.51 -3.49 -23.92
C ILE A 179 25.80 -4.28 -23.67
N MET A 180 26.16 -4.52 -22.41
CA MET A 180 27.31 -5.34 -22.05
C MET A 180 27.20 -6.75 -22.63
N ALA A 181 26.02 -7.36 -22.59
CA ALA A 181 25.72 -8.65 -23.21
C ALA A 181 26.00 -8.65 -24.72
N ARG A 182 25.66 -7.55 -25.41
CA ARG A 182 25.87 -7.40 -26.86
C ARG A 182 27.34 -7.15 -27.23
N LEU A 183 28.13 -6.63 -26.30
CA LEU A 183 29.57 -6.37 -26.48
C LEU A 183 30.44 -7.61 -26.20
N LEU A 184 29.87 -8.71 -25.69
CA LEU A 184 30.61 -9.96 -25.53
C LEU A 184 31.03 -10.54 -26.90
N PRO A 185 32.27 -11.03 -27.04
CA PRO A 185 32.85 -11.43 -28.32
C PRO A 185 32.08 -12.60 -28.97
N ARG A 186 31.58 -12.34 -30.17
CA ARG A 186 30.78 -13.23 -31.06
C ARG A 186 31.36 -14.62 -31.37
N LYS A 187 32.57 -14.94 -30.93
CA LYS A 187 33.35 -16.13 -31.33
C LYS A 187 33.21 -17.31 -30.35
N SER A 188 32.54 -17.11 -29.22
CA SER A 188 32.40 -18.16 -28.19
C SER A 188 31.10 -18.95 -28.36
N PRO A 189 31.07 -20.28 -28.13
CA PRO A 189 29.86 -21.12 -28.24
C PRO A 189 28.66 -20.62 -27.40
N PHE A 190 28.89 -19.68 -26.47
CA PHE A 190 27.85 -18.96 -25.74
C PHE A 190 26.85 -18.18 -26.61
N TYR A 191 27.17 -17.81 -27.86
CA TYR A 191 26.23 -17.11 -28.75
C TYR A 191 25.04 -18.00 -29.18
N VAL A 192 25.20 -19.32 -29.19
CA VAL A 192 24.10 -20.27 -29.45
C VAL A 192 23.21 -20.42 -28.21
N MET A 193 23.78 -20.28 -27.01
CA MET A 193 23.04 -20.21 -25.74
C MET A 193 22.32 -18.87 -25.54
N LEU A 194 22.82 -17.79 -26.16
CA LEU A 194 22.24 -16.44 -26.18
C LEU A 194 20.91 -16.36 -26.95
N ALA A 195 20.68 -17.25 -27.91
CA ALA A 195 19.37 -17.41 -28.55
C ALA A 195 18.34 -18.12 -27.64
N GLY A 196 18.79 -18.71 -26.53
CA GLY A 196 17.99 -19.48 -25.57
C GLY A 196 17.40 -18.66 -24.40
N GLY A 197 16.67 -17.58 -24.68
CA GLY A 197 15.66 -17.02 -23.78
C GLY A 197 16.08 -16.55 -22.37
N TRP A 198 15.08 -16.47 -21.47
CA TRP A 198 15.12 -15.82 -20.14
C TRP A 198 16.25 -16.32 -19.22
N SER A 199 16.74 -17.54 -19.43
CA SER A 199 17.83 -18.14 -18.64
C SER A 199 19.15 -17.37 -18.75
N PHE A 200 19.42 -16.74 -19.90
CA PHE A 200 20.65 -15.95 -20.07
C PHE A 200 20.58 -14.60 -19.35
N SER A 201 19.44 -13.90 -19.41
CA SER A 201 19.22 -12.67 -18.65
C SER A 201 19.34 -12.92 -17.15
N LEU A 202 18.80 -14.04 -16.64
CA LEU A 202 18.96 -14.44 -15.25
C LEU A 202 20.42 -14.75 -14.89
N TYR A 203 21.17 -15.43 -15.76
CA TYR A 203 22.59 -15.69 -15.53
C TYR A 203 23.42 -14.41 -15.49
N LEU A 204 23.18 -13.45 -16.38
CA LEU A 204 23.85 -12.15 -16.34
C LEU A 204 23.50 -11.35 -15.10
N ILE A 205 22.22 -11.32 -14.72
CA ILE A 205 21.77 -10.68 -13.48
C ILE A 205 22.47 -11.32 -12.29
N GLN A 206 22.49 -12.65 -12.21
CA GLN A 206 23.19 -13.40 -11.16
C GLN A 206 24.70 -13.13 -11.14
N LEU A 207 25.34 -13.05 -12.31
CA LEU A 207 26.76 -12.72 -12.46
C LEU A 207 27.07 -11.29 -11.97
N VAL A 208 26.21 -10.33 -12.28
CA VAL A 208 26.33 -8.95 -11.81
C VAL A 208 26.13 -8.90 -10.31
N PHE A 209 25.07 -9.50 -9.75
CA PHE A 209 24.83 -9.52 -8.31
C PHE A 209 25.98 -10.14 -7.52
N ARG A 210 26.55 -11.25 -8.02
CA ARG A 210 27.71 -11.92 -7.38
C ARG A 210 28.96 -11.05 -7.38
N ASN A 211 29.20 -10.31 -8.45
CA ASN A 211 30.38 -9.45 -8.60
C ASN A 211 30.12 -7.98 -8.21
N LEU A 212 28.89 -7.62 -7.84
CA LEU A 212 28.49 -6.24 -7.56
C LEU A 212 29.29 -5.66 -6.41
N GLN A 213 29.54 -6.45 -5.36
CA GLN A 213 30.35 -6.03 -4.22
C GLN A 213 31.80 -5.72 -4.61
N LEU A 214 32.36 -6.45 -5.58
CA LEU A 214 33.73 -6.25 -6.05
C LEU A 214 33.80 -4.99 -6.91
N ILE A 215 32.80 -4.78 -7.79
CA ILE A 215 32.67 -3.57 -8.62
C ILE A 215 32.44 -2.32 -7.76
N LEU A 216 31.55 -2.39 -6.76
CA LEU A 216 31.26 -1.25 -5.87
C LEU A 216 32.45 -0.86 -5.00
N ARG A 217 33.28 -1.83 -4.58
CA ARG A 217 34.43 -1.56 -3.71
C ARG A 217 35.62 -1.01 -4.49
N GLU A 218 35.90 -1.57 -5.66
CA GLU A 218 37.04 -1.16 -6.50
C GLU A 218 36.76 0.15 -7.26
N HIS A 219 35.51 0.36 -7.70
CA HIS A 219 35.12 1.49 -8.57
C HIS A 219 33.96 2.32 -8.00
N TRP A 220 33.97 2.58 -6.69
CA TRP A 220 32.90 3.33 -6.00
C TRP A 220 32.61 4.71 -6.63
N HIS A 221 33.62 5.40 -7.16
CA HIS A 221 33.48 6.71 -7.80
C HIS A 221 32.67 6.65 -9.10
N LEU A 222 32.86 5.60 -9.92
CA LEU A 222 32.05 5.36 -11.13
C LEU A 222 30.62 5.00 -10.77
N ALA A 223 30.41 4.23 -9.70
CA ALA A 223 29.07 3.88 -9.23
C ALA A 223 28.29 5.11 -8.76
N ILE A 224 28.92 6.02 -8.01
CA ILE A 224 28.29 7.28 -7.58
C ILE A 224 28.00 8.18 -8.79
N GLY A 225 28.96 8.33 -9.70
CA GLY A 225 28.76 9.13 -10.92
C GLY A 225 27.61 8.60 -11.78
N TYR A 226 27.52 7.27 -11.95
CA TYR A 226 26.42 6.63 -12.65
C TYR A 226 25.08 6.90 -11.96
N THR A 227 24.99 6.66 -10.65
CA THR A 227 23.76 6.90 -9.87
C THR A 227 23.34 8.37 -9.91
N ALA A 228 24.28 9.31 -9.85
CA ALA A 228 23.99 10.74 -9.94
C ALA A 228 23.45 11.13 -11.32
N VAL A 229 24.12 10.72 -12.41
CA VAL A 229 23.71 11.07 -13.77
C VAL A 229 22.38 10.42 -14.14
N VAL A 230 22.23 9.11 -13.91
CA VAL A 230 20.99 8.39 -14.22
C VAL A 230 19.86 8.83 -13.31
N GLY A 231 20.13 9.05 -12.02
CA GLY A 231 19.15 9.59 -11.09
C GLY A 231 18.65 10.97 -11.54
N PHE A 232 19.55 11.86 -11.97
CA PHE A 232 19.19 13.17 -12.48
C PHE A 232 18.38 13.10 -13.78
N VAL A 233 18.79 12.26 -14.74
CA VAL A 233 18.03 12.05 -15.99
C VAL A 233 16.65 11.47 -15.69
N SER A 234 16.55 10.48 -14.81
CA SER A 234 15.27 9.88 -14.41
C SER A 234 14.37 10.91 -13.74
N PHE A 235 14.93 11.74 -12.85
CA PHE A 235 14.21 12.84 -12.22
C PHE A 235 13.70 13.85 -13.25
N ALA A 236 14.54 14.29 -14.20
CA ALA A 236 14.16 15.23 -15.24
C ALA A 236 13.03 14.69 -16.13
N VAL A 237 13.08 13.39 -16.45
CA VAL A 237 12.01 12.70 -17.20
C VAL A 237 10.72 12.67 -16.39
N CYS A 238 10.76 12.22 -15.13
CA CYS A 238 9.59 12.21 -14.25
C CYS A 238 9.02 13.61 -13.98
N TYR A 239 9.87 14.63 -13.88
CA TYR A 239 9.45 16.02 -13.73
C TYR A 239 8.73 16.54 -14.98
N ARG A 240 9.18 16.14 -16.17
CA ARG A 240 8.54 16.52 -17.43
C ARG A 240 7.17 15.86 -17.65
N TYR A 241 6.99 14.62 -17.21
CA TYR A 241 5.68 13.96 -17.28
C TYR A 241 4.69 14.49 -16.25
N GLY A 242 5.17 15.02 -15.13
CA GLY A 242 4.34 15.59 -14.07
C GLY A 242 3.75 14.51 -13.13
N PRO A 243 3.29 14.90 -11.92
CA PRO A 243 2.65 13.99 -10.99
C PRO A 243 1.28 13.52 -11.51
N LEU A 244 0.79 12.39 -10.99
CA LEU A 244 -0.53 11.85 -11.33
C LEU A 244 -1.63 12.82 -10.88
N VAL A 245 -2.34 13.44 -11.82
CA VAL A 245 -3.47 14.35 -11.53
C VAL A 245 -4.80 13.60 -11.59
N ASP A 246 -4.93 12.61 -12.50
CA ASP A 246 -6.19 11.89 -12.70
C ASP A 246 -6.51 11.00 -11.49
N GLU A 247 -7.69 11.18 -10.86
CA GLU A 247 -8.17 10.33 -9.77
C GLU A 247 -8.18 8.84 -10.12
N ARG A 248 -8.50 8.50 -11.37
CA ARG A 248 -8.46 7.11 -11.86
C ARG A 248 -7.06 6.50 -11.73
N SER A 249 -6.04 7.26 -12.07
CA SER A 249 -4.64 6.81 -12.02
C SER A 249 -4.14 6.69 -10.57
N ILE A 250 -4.53 7.60 -9.70
CA ILE A 250 -4.25 7.56 -8.25
C ILE A 250 -4.92 6.33 -7.61
N ASN A 251 -6.16 6.04 -7.99
CA ASN A 251 -6.88 4.86 -7.52
C ASN A 251 -6.16 3.59 -7.98
N ILE A 252 -5.84 3.45 -9.27
CA ILE A 252 -5.09 2.28 -9.78
C ILE A 252 -3.78 2.11 -9.01
N LEU A 253 -3.03 3.19 -8.79
CA LEU A 253 -1.79 3.15 -8.01
C LEU A 253 -2.05 2.68 -6.56
N SER A 254 -3.08 3.19 -5.89
CA SER A 254 -3.46 2.73 -4.55
C SER A 254 -3.79 1.24 -4.54
N TRP A 255 -4.62 0.74 -5.47
CA TRP A 255 -4.94 -0.69 -5.57
C TRP A 255 -3.68 -1.55 -5.80
N THR A 256 -2.76 -1.09 -6.66
CA THR A 256 -1.50 -1.82 -6.89
C THR A 256 -0.59 -1.84 -5.66
N LEU A 257 -0.49 -0.73 -4.93
CA LEU A 257 0.25 -0.66 -3.67
C LEU A 257 -0.40 -1.56 -2.62
N GLN A 258 -1.73 -1.51 -2.47
CA GLN A 258 -2.45 -2.39 -1.55
C GLN A 258 -2.23 -3.86 -1.88
N LEU A 259 -2.36 -4.26 -3.15
CA LEU A 259 -2.09 -5.64 -3.59
C LEU A 259 -0.65 -6.06 -3.29
N PHE A 260 0.31 -5.18 -3.54
CA PHE A 260 1.72 -5.43 -3.24
C PHE A 260 1.97 -5.55 -1.73
N GLY A 261 1.35 -4.70 -0.91
CA GLY A 261 1.39 -4.77 0.54
C GLY A 261 0.84 -6.10 1.07
N LEU A 262 -0.29 -6.56 0.53
CA LEU A 262 -0.87 -7.88 0.87
C LEU A 262 0.05 -9.03 0.46
N LEU A 263 0.70 -8.93 -0.69
CA LEU A 263 1.69 -9.93 -1.14
C LEU A 263 2.91 -9.97 -0.22
N LEU A 264 3.40 -8.82 0.24
CA LEU A 264 4.48 -8.75 1.23
C LEU A 264 4.05 -9.31 2.59
N VAL A 265 2.82 -9.03 3.04
CA VAL A 265 2.26 -9.63 4.27
C VAL A 265 2.20 -11.16 4.14
N TYR A 266 1.74 -11.68 3.01
CA TYR A 266 1.72 -13.11 2.73
C TYR A 266 3.13 -13.71 2.71
N ALA A 267 4.11 -13.03 2.10
CA ALA A 267 5.49 -13.49 2.06
C ALA A 267 6.22 -13.37 3.41
N GLY A 268 5.82 -12.42 4.27
CA GLY A 268 6.40 -12.17 5.58
C GLY A 268 5.92 -13.12 6.68
N ILE A 269 4.83 -13.87 6.43
CA ILE A 269 4.28 -14.84 7.37
C ILE A 269 4.52 -16.24 6.83
N GLN A 270 5.22 -17.08 7.60
CA GLN A 270 5.48 -18.47 7.21
C GLN A 270 4.20 -19.32 7.22
N VAL A 271 3.23 -18.93 8.05
CA VAL A 271 1.98 -19.64 8.29
C VAL A 271 0.87 -19.17 7.34
N GLN A 272 0.52 -19.99 6.35
CA GLN A 272 -0.49 -19.64 5.34
C GLN A 272 -1.85 -19.27 5.96
N GLN A 273 -2.33 -20.04 6.94
CA GLN A 273 -3.65 -19.80 7.57
C GLN A 273 -3.72 -18.46 8.31
N VAL A 274 -2.66 -18.10 9.04
CA VAL A 274 -2.56 -16.83 9.76
C VAL A 274 -2.41 -15.67 8.78
N ALA A 275 -1.65 -15.86 7.70
CA ALA A 275 -1.53 -14.88 6.63
C ALA A 275 -2.90 -14.56 6.01
N PHE A 276 -3.69 -15.58 5.66
CA PHE A 276 -5.04 -15.38 5.14
C PHE A 276 -5.96 -14.68 6.16
N ALA A 277 -5.93 -15.07 7.44
CA ALA A 277 -6.73 -14.43 8.47
C ALA A 277 -6.39 -12.93 8.62
N ILE A 278 -5.11 -12.57 8.57
CA ILE A 278 -4.65 -11.18 8.64
C ILE A 278 -5.04 -10.40 7.38
N ILE A 279 -4.93 -11.02 6.19
CA ILE A 279 -5.39 -10.40 4.93
C ILE A 279 -6.88 -10.10 4.97
N VAL A 280 -7.70 -11.06 5.42
CA VAL A 280 -9.14 -10.88 5.59
C VAL A 280 -9.43 -9.79 6.62
N ALA A 281 -8.75 -9.80 7.77
CA ALA A 281 -8.90 -8.76 8.79
C ALA A 281 -8.54 -7.37 8.26
N ALA A 282 -7.47 -7.25 7.46
CA ALA A 282 -7.04 -5.99 6.84
C ALA A 282 -8.03 -5.49 5.77
N PHE A 283 -8.62 -6.42 5.00
CA PHE A 283 -9.70 -6.08 4.06
C PHE A 283 -10.97 -5.66 4.80
N CYS A 284 -11.32 -6.37 5.87
CA CYS A 284 -12.43 -6.01 6.74
C CYS A 284 -12.21 -4.65 7.37
N SER A 285 -11.01 -4.31 7.88
CA SER A 285 -10.78 -3.01 8.53
C SER A 285 -10.99 -1.83 7.60
N LYS A 286 -10.58 -1.91 6.33
CA LYS A 286 -10.85 -0.83 5.35
C LYS A 286 -12.33 -0.73 4.97
N ASN A 287 -13.03 -1.87 4.83
CA ASN A 287 -14.45 -1.87 4.51
C ASN A 287 -15.36 -1.62 5.73
N LEU A 288 -14.83 -1.80 6.94
CA LEU A 288 -15.57 -1.64 8.20
C LEU A 288 -15.97 -0.19 8.41
N GLU A 289 -15.18 0.80 8.01
CA GLU A 289 -15.59 2.20 8.16
C GLU A 289 -16.81 2.54 7.30
N TYR A 290 -16.91 1.96 6.10
CA TYR A 290 -18.07 2.11 5.24
C TYR A 290 -19.28 1.35 5.80
N ALA A 291 -19.08 0.09 6.19
CA ALA A 291 -20.13 -0.74 6.79
C ALA A 291 -20.62 -0.19 8.15
N ALA A 292 -19.73 0.36 8.97
CA ALA A 292 -20.05 1.00 10.24
C ALA A 292 -20.80 2.31 10.02
N ARG A 293 -20.43 3.13 9.03
CA ARG A 293 -21.22 4.32 8.65
C ARG A 293 -22.62 3.92 8.15
N LEU A 294 -22.74 2.85 7.36
CA LEU A 294 -24.04 2.32 6.94
C LEU A 294 -24.85 1.77 8.13
N ALA A 295 -24.20 1.07 9.05
CA ALA A 295 -24.80 0.58 10.29
C ALA A 295 -25.23 1.73 11.22
N LEU A 296 -24.44 2.81 11.31
CA LEU A 296 -24.76 3.99 12.12
C LEU A 296 -25.90 4.80 11.50
N THR A 297 -25.93 4.95 10.18
CA THR A 297 -27.03 5.63 9.47
C THR A 297 -28.32 4.83 9.55
N THR A 298 -28.29 3.51 9.39
CA THR A 298 -29.46 2.65 9.62
C THR A 298 -29.92 2.66 11.07
N TYR A 299 -28.99 2.59 12.04
CA TYR A 299 -29.30 2.71 13.47
C TYR A 299 -29.91 4.08 13.83
N ASN A 300 -29.38 5.17 13.28
CA ASN A 300 -29.92 6.51 13.48
C ASN A 300 -31.28 6.71 12.80
N LYS A 301 -31.55 6.04 11.67
CA LYS A 301 -32.89 6.00 11.04
C LYS A 301 -33.91 5.20 11.84
N MET A 302 -33.44 4.26 12.67
CA MET A 302 -34.28 3.43 13.54
C MET A 302 -34.51 4.08 14.93
N LYS A 303 -33.92 5.25 15.20
CA LYS A 303 -34.18 6.01 16.43
C LYS A 303 -35.58 6.64 16.37
N PRO A 304 -36.34 6.62 17.48
CA PRO A 304 -37.64 7.28 17.56
C PRO A 304 -37.51 8.80 17.35
N ASP A 305 -38.49 9.39 16.67
CA ASP A 305 -38.47 10.78 16.17
C ASP A 305 -38.17 11.84 17.26
N TRP A 306 -38.44 11.55 18.53
CA TRP A 306 -38.10 12.45 19.65
C TRP A 306 -36.58 12.67 19.88
N MET A 307 -35.74 11.78 19.33
CA MET A 307 -34.28 11.77 19.46
C MET A 307 -33.59 12.22 18.19
N ARG A 308 -34.38 12.49 17.14
CA ARG A 308 -33.94 13.02 15.84
C ARG A 308 -33.67 14.51 16.03
N LYS A 309 -32.49 14.80 16.58
CA LYS A 309 -32.02 16.14 16.95
C LYS A 309 -32.20 17.09 15.77
N VAL A 310 -32.89 18.19 16.04
CA VAL A 310 -33.16 19.39 15.24
C VAL A 310 -32.23 19.52 14.03
N GLU A 311 -32.84 19.39 12.85
CA GLU A 311 -32.22 19.66 11.55
C GLU A 311 -31.52 21.04 11.61
N PRO A 312 -30.27 21.18 11.13
CA PRO A 312 -29.60 22.46 11.12
C PRO A 312 -30.53 23.48 10.46
N ARG A 313 -30.76 24.61 11.15
CA ARG A 313 -31.69 25.63 10.67
C ARG A 313 -31.19 26.09 9.31
N ARG A 314 -32.05 25.97 8.30
CA ARG A 314 -31.82 26.46 6.95
C ARG A 314 -31.31 27.90 7.04
N LEU A 315 -30.19 28.20 6.38
CA LEU A 315 -29.73 29.57 6.22
C LEU A 315 -30.82 30.37 5.52
N LEU A 316 -31.05 31.60 5.97
CA LEU A 316 -32.01 32.48 5.32
C LEU A 316 -31.57 32.70 3.88
N THR A 317 -32.53 32.70 2.95
CA THR A 317 -32.22 33.19 1.60
C THR A 317 -31.92 34.69 1.67
N GLU A 318 -31.16 35.21 0.70
CA GLU A 318 -30.84 36.64 0.63
C GLU A 318 -32.11 37.51 0.69
N GLU A 319 -33.17 37.09 0.01
CA GLU A 319 -34.48 37.77 0.06
C GLU A 319 -35.11 37.74 1.46
N GLU A 320 -35.02 36.61 2.17
CA GLU A 320 -35.53 36.49 3.54
C GLU A 320 -34.70 37.34 4.51
N TYR A 321 -33.38 37.41 4.31
CA TYR A 321 -32.46 38.24 5.10
C TYR A 321 -32.76 39.73 4.92
N GLN A 322 -32.88 40.19 3.67
CA GLN A 322 -33.25 41.56 3.35
C GLN A 322 -34.61 41.92 3.95
N ARG A 323 -35.62 41.06 3.78
CA ARG A 323 -36.95 41.28 4.33
C ARG A 323 -36.95 41.35 5.85
N GLN A 324 -36.19 40.49 6.51
CA GLN A 324 -36.06 40.53 7.97
C GLN A 324 -35.36 41.81 8.43
N GLY A 325 -34.32 42.24 7.70
CA GLY A 325 -33.63 43.52 7.91
C GLY A 325 -34.58 44.71 7.81
N GLU A 326 -35.42 44.76 6.78
CA GLU A 326 -36.42 45.83 6.59
C GLU A 326 -37.44 45.87 7.74
N VAL A 327 -38.00 44.72 8.10
CA VAL A 327 -39.04 44.62 9.15
C VAL A 327 -38.49 44.99 10.52
N GLU A 328 -37.33 44.46 10.90
CA GLU A 328 -36.71 44.79 12.19
C GLU A 328 -36.19 46.22 12.23
N THR A 329 -35.68 46.77 11.11
CA THR A 329 -35.29 48.19 11.03
C THR A 329 -36.49 49.10 11.20
N GLN A 330 -37.60 48.81 10.52
CA GLN A 330 -38.84 49.58 10.67
C GLN A 330 -39.33 49.54 12.12
N ARG A 331 -39.39 48.34 12.71
CA ARG A 331 -39.81 48.15 14.10
C ARG A 331 -38.92 48.91 15.07
N ALA A 332 -37.59 48.80 14.93
CA ALA A 332 -36.64 49.48 15.80
C ALA A 332 -36.74 51.01 15.69
N LEU A 333 -37.01 51.55 14.50
CA LEU A 333 -37.25 52.98 14.30
C LEU A 333 -38.55 53.46 14.96
N GLU A 334 -39.61 52.66 14.91
CA GLU A 334 -40.87 52.95 15.60
C GLU A 334 -40.70 52.91 17.12
N GLU A 335 -40.01 51.88 17.64
CA GLU A 335 -39.65 51.78 19.06
C GLU A 335 -38.78 52.98 19.50
N LEU A 336 -37.83 53.40 18.66
CA LEU A 336 -36.99 54.58 18.91
C LEU A 336 -37.83 55.87 18.96
N ARG A 337 -38.78 56.08 18.03
CA ARG A 337 -39.67 57.24 18.04
C ARG A 337 -40.55 57.26 19.30
N ALA A 338 -41.09 56.10 19.69
CA ALA A 338 -41.88 55.97 20.90
C ALA A 338 -41.05 56.30 22.15
N TYR A 339 -39.81 55.81 22.21
CA TYR A 339 -38.88 56.12 23.30
C TYR A 339 -38.53 57.61 23.36
N CYS A 340 -38.21 58.23 22.23
CA CYS A 340 -37.91 59.67 22.17
C CYS A 340 -39.10 60.56 22.55
N SER A 341 -40.33 60.05 22.38
CA SER A 341 -41.57 60.73 22.79
C SER A 341 -41.95 60.47 24.25
N SER A 342 -41.26 59.56 24.92
CA SER A 342 -41.53 59.20 26.32
C SER A 342 -41.02 60.27 27.29
N PRO A 343 -41.67 60.44 28.47
CA PRO A 343 -41.24 61.41 29.48
C PRO A 343 -39.88 61.07 30.11
N ASP A 344 -39.40 59.83 29.95
CA ASP A 344 -38.13 59.35 30.48
C ASP A 344 -36.92 59.71 29.59
N PHE A 345 -37.18 60.25 28.39
CA PHE A 345 -36.13 60.64 27.45
C PHE A 345 -35.68 62.09 27.65
N SER A 346 -34.37 62.30 27.81
CA SER A 346 -33.78 63.64 28.00
C SER A 346 -33.65 64.42 26.67
N THR A 347 -34.78 64.92 26.16
CA THR A 347 -34.90 65.63 24.87
C THR A 347 -33.86 66.75 24.69
N TRP A 348 -33.79 67.71 25.62
CA TRP A 348 -32.90 68.88 25.49
C TRP A 348 -31.41 68.54 25.55
N LYS A 349 -31.05 67.50 26.31
CA LYS A 349 -29.66 67.03 26.37
C LYS A 349 -29.24 66.40 25.04
N THR A 350 -30.12 65.62 24.43
CA THR A 350 -29.85 65.01 23.12
C THR A 350 -29.80 66.07 22.02
N VAL A 351 -30.77 66.98 21.98
CA VAL A 351 -30.83 68.08 21.01
C VAL A 351 -29.57 68.95 21.04
N SER A 352 -29.01 69.21 22.22
CA SER A 352 -27.77 70.00 22.34
C SER A 352 -26.52 69.34 21.74
N ARG A 353 -26.55 68.02 21.53
CA ARG A 353 -25.42 67.23 21.03
C ARG A 353 -25.52 66.89 19.55
N LEU A 354 -26.70 67.04 18.96
CA LEU A 354 -26.96 66.69 17.56
C LEU A 354 -26.48 67.81 16.63
N GLN A 355 -25.91 67.42 15.48
CA GLN A 355 -25.49 68.37 14.45
C GLN A 355 -26.68 69.06 13.76
N SER A 356 -27.82 68.36 13.61
CA SER A 356 -29.03 68.87 12.97
C SER A 356 -30.29 68.62 13.83
N PRO A 357 -30.58 69.49 14.82
CA PRO A 357 -31.78 69.38 15.66
C PRO A 357 -33.10 69.33 14.89
N LYS A 358 -33.20 70.04 13.76
CA LYS A 358 -34.40 70.10 12.93
C LYS A 358 -34.74 68.72 12.34
N ARG A 359 -33.75 68.04 11.77
CA ARG A 359 -33.89 66.71 11.19
C ARG A 359 -34.33 65.67 12.23
N PHE A 360 -33.89 65.81 13.47
CA PHE A 360 -34.34 64.97 14.58
C PHE A 360 -35.80 65.22 14.96
N ALA A 361 -36.25 66.49 14.98
CA ALA A 361 -37.64 66.82 15.22
C ALA A 361 -38.56 66.26 14.11
N ASP A 362 -38.17 66.45 12.85
CA ASP A 362 -38.92 65.92 11.69
C ASP A 362 -39.02 64.38 11.73
N PHE A 363 -37.96 63.70 12.18
CA PHE A 363 -37.95 62.25 12.38
C PHE A 363 -38.93 61.80 13.48
N MET A 364 -38.98 62.50 14.62
CA MET A 364 -39.94 62.22 15.70
C MET A 364 -41.40 62.42 15.25
N GLU A 365 -41.65 63.38 14.34
CA GLU A 365 -42.96 63.65 13.76
C GLU A 365 -43.38 62.60 12.70
N GLY A 366 -42.48 61.67 12.35
CA GLY A 366 -42.77 60.54 11.46
C GLY A 366 -42.07 60.60 10.10
N SER A 367 -41.24 61.61 9.85
CA SER A 367 -40.44 61.66 8.62
C SER A 367 -39.40 60.52 8.58
N PRO A 368 -38.96 60.09 7.38
CA PRO A 368 -37.89 59.11 7.23
C PRO A 368 -36.59 59.56 7.89
N HIS A 369 -35.81 58.62 8.41
CA HIS A 369 -34.51 58.89 9.03
C HIS A 369 -33.41 59.25 8.02
N LEU A 370 -33.60 58.85 6.75
CA LEU A 370 -32.71 59.15 5.63
C LEU A 370 -33.28 60.26 4.76
N MET A 371 -32.42 61.18 4.34
CA MET A 371 -32.80 62.21 3.38
C MET A 371 -32.81 61.62 1.95
N PRO A 372 -33.69 62.06 1.05
CA PRO A 372 -33.71 61.57 -0.34
C PRO A 372 -32.35 61.68 -1.05
N ASN A 373 -31.57 62.72 -0.75
CA ASN A 373 -30.22 62.90 -1.29
C ASN A 373 -29.21 61.87 -0.74
N GLU A 374 -29.34 61.47 0.52
CA GLU A 374 -28.47 60.43 1.10
C GLU A 374 -28.78 59.07 0.47
N VAL A 375 -30.07 58.77 0.27
CA VAL A 375 -30.52 57.56 -0.42
C VAL A 375 -30.02 57.55 -1.86
N SER A 376 -30.05 58.69 -2.57
CA SER A 376 -29.54 58.75 -3.95
C SER A 376 -28.02 58.62 -4.04
N ILE A 377 -27.27 59.18 -3.09
CA ILE A 377 -25.81 59.02 -3.04
C ILE A 377 -25.46 57.55 -2.76
N HIS A 378 -26.11 56.93 -1.78
CA HIS A 378 -25.92 55.50 -1.49
C HIS A 378 -26.30 54.61 -2.68
N ALA A 379 -27.42 54.90 -3.35
CA ALA A 379 -27.83 54.16 -4.53
C ALA A 379 -26.87 54.37 -5.73
N GLN A 380 -26.13 55.48 -5.78
CA GLN A 380 -25.11 55.72 -6.79
C GLN A 380 -23.79 55.02 -6.45
N GLU A 381 -23.40 55.01 -5.17
CA GLU A 381 -22.16 54.43 -4.67
C GLU A 381 -22.23 52.89 -4.59
N TYR A 382 -23.39 52.33 -4.23
CA TYR A 382 -23.62 50.90 -4.04
C TYR A 382 -24.68 50.32 -5.00
N GLY A 383 -25.03 51.06 -6.06
CA GLY A 383 -25.99 50.60 -7.07
C GLY A 383 -25.42 49.57 -8.04
N LEU A 384 -26.23 49.20 -9.05
CA LEU A 384 -25.95 48.20 -10.09
C LEU A 384 -24.60 48.37 -10.85
N GLY A 385 -23.94 49.53 -10.73
CA GLY A 385 -22.62 49.80 -11.30
C GLY A 385 -21.43 49.50 -10.38
N SER A 386 -21.66 49.27 -9.08
CA SER A 386 -20.62 48.97 -8.08
C SER A 386 -20.60 47.49 -7.64
N SER A 387 -21.67 46.73 -7.89
CA SER A 387 -21.71 45.28 -7.59
C SER A 387 -20.61 44.50 -8.31
N PHE A 388 -20.16 44.99 -9.48
CA PHE A 388 -19.06 44.41 -10.25
C PHE A 388 -17.68 44.55 -9.57
N PHE A 389 -17.55 45.45 -8.57
CA PHE A 389 -16.30 45.65 -7.82
C PHE A 389 -16.33 45.07 -6.40
N GLU A 390 -17.52 44.77 -5.84
CA GLU A 390 -17.62 44.09 -4.54
C GLU A 390 -17.31 42.59 -4.66
N ASP A 391 -17.77 41.92 -5.72
CA ASP A 391 -17.49 40.49 -5.96
C ASP A 391 -15.97 40.23 -6.03
N ASP A 392 -15.20 41.10 -6.68
CA ASP A 392 -13.73 40.98 -6.79
C ASP A 392 -12.99 41.32 -5.47
N LEU A 393 -13.63 42.02 -4.52
CA LEU A 393 -13.00 42.43 -3.26
C LEU A 393 -13.22 41.41 -2.13
N PHE A 394 -14.31 40.64 -2.20
CA PHE A 394 -14.64 39.56 -1.25
C PHE A 394 -14.34 38.15 -1.79
N ALA A 395 -13.97 38.00 -3.07
CA ALA A 395 -13.48 36.75 -3.66
C ALA A 395 -12.04 36.38 -3.23
N THR A 396 -11.72 36.44 -1.94
CA THR A 396 -10.50 35.85 -1.40
C THR A 396 -10.81 34.78 -0.36
N ASP A 397 -10.59 33.53 -0.79
CA ASP A 397 -10.17 32.36 -0.03
C ASP A 397 -11.19 31.49 0.76
N GLU A 398 -12.51 31.59 0.56
CA GLU A 398 -13.47 30.64 1.19
C GLU A 398 -14.49 29.95 0.26
N GLU A 399 -14.63 30.32 -1.03
CA GLU A 399 -15.67 29.74 -1.91
C GLU A 399 -15.27 28.44 -2.63
N ASP A 400 -13.98 28.15 -2.78
CA ASP A 400 -13.50 26.96 -3.51
C ASP A 400 -13.75 25.64 -2.74
N GLU A 401 -13.92 25.67 -1.40
CA GLU A 401 -14.14 24.45 -0.60
C GLU A 401 -15.62 24.07 -0.48
N ASP A 402 -16.54 25.04 -0.50
CA ASP A 402 -17.98 24.81 -0.29
C ASP A 402 -18.75 24.55 -1.60
N GLU A 403 -18.33 25.14 -2.73
CA GLU A 403 -18.92 24.87 -4.04
C GLU A 403 -18.63 23.43 -4.52
N GLU A 404 -17.44 22.90 -4.25
CA GLU A 404 -17.11 21.50 -4.55
C GLU A 404 -17.93 20.51 -3.71
N GLU A 405 -18.22 20.83 -2.45
CA GLU A 405 -19.03 19.99 -1.56
C GLU A 405 -20.50 19.97 -2.01
N GLN A 406 -21.06 21.12 -2.39
CA GLN A 406 -22.44 21.22 -2.89
C GLN A 406 -22.61 20.59 -4.27
N ASP A 407 -21.64 20.75 -5.18
CA ASP A 407 -21.69 20.13 -6.51
C ASP A 407 -21.53 18.60 -6.44
N ARG A 408 -20.77 18.09 -5.46
CA ARG A 408 -20.71 16.65 -5.13
C ARG A 408 -22.03 16.13 -4.56
N ILE A 409 -22.75 16.92 -3.77
CA ILE A 409 -24.06 16.53 -3.21
C ILE A 409 -25.15 16.57 -4.29
N LEU A 410 -25.18 17.60 -5.14
CA LEU A 410 -26.15 17.74 -6.23
C LEU A 410 -26.02 16.63 -7.26
N LYS A 411 -24.80 16.31 -7.72
CA LYS A 411 -24.54 15.17 -8.62
C LYS A 411 -24.93 13.83 -8.01
N ARG A 412 -24.81 13.69 -6.69
CA ARG A 412 -25.23 12.47 -5.97
C ARG A 412 -26.74 12.35 -5.87
N GLU A 413 -27.46 13.46 -5.72
CA GLU A 413 -28.92 13.46 -5.73
C GLU A 413 -29.51 13.25 -7.13
N GLU A 414 -28.90 13.81 -8.17
CA GLU A 414 -29.32 13.56 -9.56
C GLU A 414 -29.10 12.11 -9.98
N HIS A 415 -27.96 11.52 -9.63
CA HIS A 415 -27.67 10.10 -9.91
C HIS A 415 -28.61 9.15 -9.14
N VAL A 416 -29.03 9.53 -7.93
CA VAL A 416 -30.03 8.77 -7.16
C VAL A 416 -31.43 8.93 -7.76
N LYS A 417 -31.79 10.12 -8.26
CA LYS A 417 -33.07 10.36 -8.96
C LYS A 417 -33.13 9.58 -10.29
N GLU A 418 -32.05 9.54 -11.07
CA GLU A 418 -31.98 8.73 -12.30
C GLU A 418 -32.12 7.23 -12.02
N LEU A 419 -31.47 6.72 -10.97
CA LEU A 419 -31.63 5.32 -10.54
C LEU A 419 -33.05 5.00 -10.06
N PHE A 420 -33.75 5.98 -9.47
CA PHE A 420 -35.12 5.80 -8.98
C PHE A 420 -36.17 5.89 -10.08
N TRP A 421 -35.94 6.72 -11.12
CA TRP A 421 -36.81 6.80 -12.30
C TRP A 421 -36.65 5.59 -13.23
N ASN A 422 -35.44 5.09 -13.44
CA ASN A 422 -35.21 3.88 -14.25
C ASN A 422 -35.83 2.60 -13.65
N HIS A 423 -36.16 2.60 -12.36
CA HIS A 423 -36.77 1.45 -11.70
C HIS A 423 -38.31 1.47 -11.68
N ARG A 424 -38.93 2.55 -12.16
CA ARG A 424 -40.39 2.74 -12.18
C ARG A 424 -41.01 2.55 -13.58
N ASP A 425 -40.20 2.57 -14.63
CA ASP A 425 -40.62 2.38 -16.03
C ASP A 425 -40.27 0.97 -16.60
N MET A 426 -40.04 0.00 -15.71
CA MET A 426 -39.89 -1.43 -16.03
C MET A 426 -40.82 -2.24 -15.13
#